data_AF-A0A947HIC2-F1
#
_entry.id   AF-A0A947HIC2-F1
#
_cell.length_a   1.000
_cell.length_b   1.000
_cell.length_c   1.000
_cell.angle_alpha   90.00
_cell.angle_beta   90.00
_cell.angle_gamma   90.00
#
_symmetry.space_group_name_H-M   'P 1'
#
loop_
_entity.id
_entity.type
_entity.pdbx_description
1 polymer ?
#
loop_
_entity_poly.entity_id
_entity_poly.type
_entity_poly.pdbx_seq_one_letter_code
_entity_poly.pdbx_strand_id
1 'polypeptide(L)'
;MSRSQYPGDPPGDARSGARRAALHLLLGALATLAGWLLIVLLEAVRPTPAGGRTAPLLYMITVFPFFGFAVAEWLALAGTARRHLTVELGLLTAFAFARLLLGVPASGHIMMMAWFLLTVWRFTPRALALIEATLALVALGGYLWAKLVLWDDTFTPISGALLGAAVWASARWLERR
;
A
#
# COMPACT_ATOMS: atom_id res chain seq x y z
N MET A 1 -0.48 -20.03 22.87
CA MET A 1 0.24 -19.08 23.75
C MET A 1 0.56 -17.82 22.96
N SER A 2 -0.21 -16.75 23.18
CA SER A 2 -0.03 -15.45 22.50
C SER A 2 0.95 -14.61 23.32
N ARG A 3 2.19 -14.44 22.83
CA ARG A 3 3.07 -13.39 23.37
C ARG A 3 2.54 -12.07 22.83
N SER A 4 2.17 -11.16 23.74
CA SER A 4 1.86 -9.77 23.40
C SER A 4 2.95 -9.24 22.47
N GLN A 5 2.58 -8.92 21.23
CA GLN A 5 3.51 -8.39 20.22
C GLN A 5 3.85 -6.92 20.45
N TYR A 6 3.26 -6.28 21.47
CA TYR A 6 3.55 -4.91 21.86
C TYR A 6 4.11 -4.87 23.30
N PRO A 7 5.34 -4.34 23.51
CA PRO A 7 5.85 -4.11 24.84
C PRO A 7 4.91 -3.14 25.58
N GLY A 8 4.25 -3.62 26.65
CA GLY A 8 3.39 -2.80 27.52
C GLY A 8 1.89 -3.07 27.46
N ASP A 9 1.40 -3.97 26.59
CA ASP A 9 -0.03 -4.32 26.60
C ASP A 9 -0.36 -5.22 27.83
N PRO A 10 -1.36 -4.87 28.67
CA PRO A 10 -1.91 -5.79 29.67
C PRO A 10 -2.48 -7.03 28.96
N PRO A 11 -2.60 -8.19 29.65
CA PRO A 11 -3.16 -9.41 29.04
C PRO A 11 -4.54 -9.11 28.43
N GLY A 12 -4.56 -9.02 27.09
CA GLY A 12 -5.69 -8.46 26.36
C GLY A 12 -6.84 -9.45 26.24
N ASP A 13 -7.99 -9.07 26.78
CA ASP A 13 -9.27 -9.74 26.59
C ASP A 13 -9.58 -9.88 25.09
N ALA A 14 -10.04 -11.04 24.61
CA ALA A 14 -10.20 -11.33 23.17
C ALA A 14 -11.07 -10.28 22.44
N ARG A 15 -11.99 -9.64 23.17
CA ARG A 15 -12.84 -8.53 22.71
C ARG A 15 -12.04 -7.28 22.36
N SER A 16 -10.94 -7.00 23.07
CA SER A 16 -10.06 -5.85 22.79
C SER A 16 -9.31 -6.02 21.47
N GLY A 17 -8.88 -7.25 21.14
CA GLY A 17 -8.25 -7.59 19.87
C GLY A 17 -9.21 -7.46 18.68
N ALA A 18 -10.43 -7.99 18.80
CA ALA A 18 -11.46 -7.88 17.77
C ALA A 18 -11.84 -6.43 17.48
N ARG A 19 -11.97 -5.59 18.53
CA ARG A 19 -12.26 -4.16 18.37
C ARG A 19 -11.14 -3.40 17.66
N ARG A 20 -9.87 -3.69 17.97
CA ARG A 20 -8.72 -3.09 17.30
C ARG A 20 -8.67 -3.49 15.82
N ALA A 21 -8.89 -4.76 15.49
CA ALA A 21 -8.95 -5.23 14.10
C ALA A 21 -10.10 -4.59 13.33
N ALA A 22 -11.29 -4.47 13.94
CA ALA A 22 -12.44 -3.80 13.32
C ALA A 22 -12.15 -2.32 13.05
N LEU A 23 -11.49 -1.62 13.98
CA LEU A 23 -11.08 -0.24 13.78
C LEU A 23 -10.05 -0.10 12.65
N HIS A 24 -9.08 -1.01 12.58
CA HIS A 24 -8.08 -1.04 11.52
C HIS A 24 -8.76 -1.19 10.13
N LEU A 25 -9.64 -2.18 9.99
CA LEU A 25 -10.39 -2.40 8.76
C LEU A 25 -11.28 -1.21 8.40
N LEU A 26 -11.93 -0.60 9.39
CA LEU A 26 -12.77 0.59 9.17
C LEU A 26 -11.95 1.77 8.68
N LEU A 27 -10.81 2.07 9.33
CA LEU A 27 -9.92 3.15 8.91
C LEU A 27 -9.35 2.89 7.52
N GLY A 28 -8.95 1.65 7.23
CA GLY A 28 -8.49 1.23 5.92
C GLY A 28 -9.56 1.41 4.85
N ALA A 29 -10.80 0.99 5.13
CA ALA A 29 -11.94 1.17 4.23
C ALA A 29 -12.28 2.65 3.99
N LEU A 30 -12.28 3.48 5.03
CA LEU A 30 -12.56 4.91 4.93
C LEU A 30 -11.48 5.64 4.11
N ALA A 31 -10.21 5.36 4.36
CA ALA A 31 -9.10 5.93 3.59
C ALA A 31 -9.14 5.48 2.13
N THR A 32 -9.52 4.22 1.89
CA THR A 32 -9.74 3.67 0.55
C THR A 32 -10.87 4.40 -0.18
N LEU A 33 -12.01 4.56 0.49
CA LEU A 33 -13.19 5.24 -0.04
C LEU A 33 -12.90 6.71 -0.33
N ALA A 34 -12.18 7.39 0.57
CA ALA A 34 -11.77 8.77 0.37
C ALA A 34 -10.85 8.94 -0.84
N GLY A 35 -9.86 8.05 -1.01
CA GLY A 35 -9.01 8.02 -2.20
C GLY A 35 -9.79 7.76 -3.48
N TRP A 36 -10.74 6.83 -3.44
CA TRP A 36 -11.62 6.54 -4.56
C TRP A 36 -12.49 7.75 -4.95
N LEU A 37 -13.16 8.37 -3.98
CA LEU A 37 -14.01 9.53 -4.19
C LEU A 37 -13.20 10.69 -4.78
N LEU A 38 -11.97 10.90 -4.30
CA LEU A 38 -11.08 11.93 -4.84
C LEU A 38 -10.81 11.71 -6.33
N ILE A 39 -10.50 10.47 -6.76
CA ILE A 39 -10.27 10.18 -8.18
C ILE A 39 -11.53 10.38 -9.01
N VAL A 40 -12.68 9.89 -8.55
CA VAL A 40 -13.96 10.07 -9.26
C VAL A 40 -14.28 11.56 -9.42
N LEU A 41 -14.06 12.37 -8.37
CA LEU A 41 -14.25 13.82 -8.44
C LEU A 41 -13.25 14.49 -9.39
N LEU A 42 -11.99 14.08 -9.38
CA LEU A 42 -10.96 14.64 -10.27
C LEU A 42 -11.22 14.30 -11.74
N GLU A 43 -11.70 13.09 -12.04
CA GLU A 43 -12.13 12.69 -13.38
C GLU A 43 -13.39 13.45 -13.83
N ALA A 44 -14.35 13.65 -12.93
CA ALA A 44 -15.56 14.42 -13.24
C ALA A 44 -15.27 15.89 -13.62
N VAL A 45 -14.18 16.46 -13.08
CA VAL A 45 -13.77 17.86 -13.35
C VAL A 45 -12.80 17.97 -14.54
N ARG A 46 -12.09 16.91 -14.92
CA ARG A 46 -11.19 16.88 -16.07
C ARG A 46 -11.80 16.07 -17.21
N PRO A 47 -12.54 16.71 -18.14
CA PRO A 47 -13.01 16.02 -19.34
C PRO A 47 -11.80 15.46 -20.10
N THR A 48 -11.83 14.16 -20.34
CA THR A 48 -10.81 13.40 -21.04
C THR A 48 -10.49 14.06 -22.38
N PRO A 49 -9.22 14.37 -22.71
CA PRO A 49 -8.88 14.81 -24.05
C PRO A 49 -9.25 13.69 -25.03
N ALA A 50 -10.02 14.03 -26.07
CA ALA A 50 -10.43 13.12 -27.13
C ALA A 50 -9.18 12.50 -27.78
N GLY A 51 -8.83 11.26 -27.41
CA GLY A 51 -7.75 10.50 -28.04
C GLY A 51 -6.76 9.81 -27.10
N GLY A 52 -6.73 10.14 -25.80
CA GLY A 52 -5.89 9.44 -24.84
C GLY A 52 -6.59 8.21 -24.28
N ARG A 53 -6.08 7.00 -24.52
CA ARG A 53 -6.51 5.81 -23.76
C ARG A 53 -6.23 6.09 -22.28
N THR A 54 -7.25 6.49 -21.53
CA THR A 54 -7.13 6.58 -20.08
C THR A 54 -6.93 5.19 -19.52
N ALA A 55 -6.06 5.07 -18.51
CA ALA A 55 -6.02 3.87 -17.71
C ALA A 55 -7.44 3.63 -17.17
N PRO A 56 -7.97 2.39 -17.23
CA PRO A 56 -9.32 2.12 -16.74
C PRO A 56 -9.50 2.62 -15.31
N LEU A 57 -10.64 3.19 -14.95
CA LEU A 57 -10.90 3.64 -13.57
C LEU A 57 -10.61 2.54 -12.54
N LEU A 58 -10.96 1.30 -12.85
CA LEU A 58 -10.63 0.13 -12.03
C LEU A 58 -9.12 0.00 -11.77
N TYR A 59 -8.28 0.34 -12.74
CA TYR A 59 -6.83 0.40 -12.58
C TYR A 59 -6.37 1.55 -11.66
N MET A 60 -7.11 2.64 -11.53
CA MET A 60 -6.68 3.74 -10.66
C MET A 60 -7.04 3.50 -9.19
N ILE A 61 -8.05 2.68 -8.94
CA ILE A 61 -8.67 2.59 -7.61
C ILE A 61 -8.17 1.43 -6.76
N THR A 62 -7.62 0.38 -7.38
CA THR A 62 -7.20 -0.83 -6.64
C THR A 62 -5.97 -0.63 -5.77
N VAL A 63 -5.22 0.47 -5.90
CA VAL A 63 -4.11 0.79 -4.99
C VAL A 63 -4.60 1.32 -3.65
N PHE A 64 -5.77 1.94 -3.62
CA PHE A 64 -6.29 2.63 -2.43
C PHE A 64 -6.53 1.70 -1.22
N PRO A 65 -6.98 0.44 -1.36
CA PRO A 65 -7.00 -0.53 -0.26
C PRO A 65 -5.67 -0.60 0.51
N PHE A 66 -4.56 -0.72 -0.21
CA PHE A 66 -3.23 -0.89 0.39
C PHE A 66 -2.72 0.41 1.02
N PHE A 67 -3.05 1.55 0.41
CA PHE A 67 -2.81 2.85 1.04
C PHE A 67 -3.65 3.03 2.31
N GLY A 68 -4.91 2.61 2.27
CA GLY A 68 -5.81 2.66 3.42
C GLY A 68 -5.30 1.83 4.58
N PHE A 69 -4.89 0.59 4.35
CA PHE A 69 -4.29 -0.26 5.39
C PHE A 69 -3.00 0.36 5.93
N ALA A 70 -2.13 0.92 5.07
CA ALA A 70 -0.93 1.61 5.52
C ALA A 70 -1.23 2.84 6.39
N VAL A 71 -2.27 3.62 6.07
CA VAL A 71 -2.72 4.75 6.90
C VAL A 71 -3.30 4.26 8.23
N ALA A 72 -4.09 3.19 8.20
CA ALA A 72 -4.63 2.59 9.42
C ALA A 72 -3.51 2.10 10.36
N GLU A 73 -2.47 1.45 9.81
CA GLU A 73 -1.26 1.13 10.57
C GLU A 73 -0.56 2.40 11.09
N TRP A 74 -0.38 3.41 10.24
CA TRP A 74 0.29 4.66 10.64
C TRP A 74 -0.42 5.38 11.79
N LEU A 75 -1.75 5.34 11.83
CA LEU A 75 -2.55 5.90 12.93
C LEU A 75 -2.45 5.07 14.21
N ALA A 76 -2.26 3.75 14.09
CA ALA A 76 -2.14 2.85 15.24
C ALA A 76 -0.73 2.84 15.84
N LEU A 77 0.31 3.16 15.06
CA LEU A 77 1.70 3.17 15.50
C LEU A 77 2.08 4.45 16.26
N ALA A 78 3.08 4.33 17.14
CA ALA A 78 3.69 5.45 17.86
C ALA A 78 5.23 5.38 17.80
N GLY A 79 5.90 6.49 18.15
CA GLY A 79 7.35 6.55 18.28
C GLY A 79 8.12 6.25 16.98
N THR A 80 9.17 5.44 17.10
CA THR A 80 10.09 5.11 15.99
C THR A 80 9.41 4.33 14.88
N ALA A 81 8.52 3.39 15.21
CA ALA A 81 7.78 2.61 14.20
C ALA A 81 6.92 3.52 13.29
N ARG A 82 6.21 4.49 13.88
CA ARG A 82 5.45 5.48 13.10
C ARG A 82 6.36 6.34 12.23
N ARG A 83 7.52 6.76 12.76
CA ARG A 83 8.51 7.54 12.00
C ARG A 83 9.03 6.76 10.79
N HIS A 84 9.37 5.49 10.95
CA HIS A 84 9.83 4.65 9.84
C HIS A 84 8.76 4.49 8.77
N LEU A 85 7.53 4.17 9.16
CA LEU A 85 6.42 4.08 8.22
C LEU A 85 6.16 5.42 7.49
N THR A 86 6.31 6.55 8.20
CA THR A 86 6.21 7.89 7.59
C THR A 86 7.28 8.10 6.52
N VAL A 87 8.53 7.71 6.81
CA VAL A 87 9.63 7.81 5.84
C VAL A 87 9.40 6.90 4.64
N GLU A 88 8.96 5.67 4.87
CA GLU A 88 8.63 4.72 3.80
C GLU A 88 7.54 5.27 2.87
N LEU A 89 6.43 5.77 3.42
CA LEU A 89 5.34 6.39 2.66
C LEU A 89 5.80 7.66 1.93
N GLY A 90 6.64 8.47 2.58
CA GLY A 90 7.27 9.64 1.97
C GLY A 90 8.13 9.27 0.76
N LEU A 91 8.97 8.24 0.87
CA LEU A 91 9.81 7.75 -0.22
C LEU A 91 8.97 7.16 -1.36
N LEU A 92 7.94 6.36 -1.06
CA LEU A 92 7.02 5.85 -2.07
C LEU A 92 6.34 6.97 -2.84
N THR A 93 5.89 8.01 -2.13
CA THR A 93 5.26 9.17 -2.74
C THR A 93 6.27 9.92 -3.60
N ALA A 94 7.48 10.19 -3.10
CA ALA A 94 8.54 10.86 -3.84
C ALA A 94 8.91 10.10 -5.12
N PHE A 95 9.10 8.77 -5.05
CA PHE A 95 9.37 7.96 -6.25
C PHE A 95 8.19 7.91 -7.21
N ALA A 96 6.96 7.88 -6.70
CA ALA A 96 5.75 7.90 -7.52
C ALA A 96 5.60 9.22 -8.31
N PHE A 97 6.07 10.34 -7.77
CA PHE A 97 6.15 11.62 -8.51
C PHE A 97 7.39 11.72 -9.39
N ALA A 98 8.56 11.35 -8.89
CA ALA A 98 9.81 11.41 -9.64
C ALA A 98 9.74 10.59 -10.93
N ARG A 99 9.10 9.41 -10.90
CA ARG A 99 8.91 8.62 -12.12
C ARG A 99 8.05 9.34 -13.18
N LEU A 100 7.07 10.14 -12.75
CA LEU A 100 6.21 10.90 -13.67
C LEU A 100 6.97 12.07 -14.26
N LEU A 101 7.79 12.75 -13.46
CA LEU A 101 8.58 13.90 -13.88
C LEU A 101 9.77 13.51 -14.78
N LEU A 102 10.46 12.42 -14.44
CA LEU A 102 11.68 11.97 -15.11
C LEU A 102 11.43 10.90 -16.18
N GLY A 103 10.18 10.49 -16.39
CA GLY A 103 9.82 9.45 -17.35
C GLY A 103 10.41 8.07 -16.99
N VAL A 104 10.63 7.78 -15.70
CA VAL A 104 11.16 6.47 -15.28
C VAL A 104 10.09 5.41 -15.52
N PRO A 105 10.39 4.35 -16.29
CA PRO A 105 9.43 3.30 -16.59
C PRO A 105 9.28 2.37 -15.39
N ALA A 106 8.49 2.79 -14.41
CA ALA A 106 8.15 2.05 -13.19
C ALA A 106 6.67 2.17 -12.84
N SER A 107 6.03 1.08 -12.41
CA SER A 107 4.63 1.09 -12.01
C SER A 107 4.49 1.49 -10.54
N GLY A 108 3.86 2.64 -10.28
CA GLY A 108 3.57 3.08 -8.91
C GLY A 108 2.66 2.11 -8.14
N HIS A 109 1.72 1.45 -8.82
CA HIS A 109 0.84 0.43 -8.25
C HIS A 109 1.64 -0.78 -7.75
N ILE A 110 2.52 -1.31 -8.60
CA ILE A 110 3.32 -2.48 -8.26
C ILE A 110 4.37 -2.14 -7.21
N MET A 111 4.94 -0.94 -7.26
CA MET A 111 5.82 -0.41 -6.21
C MET A 111 5.12 -0.41 -4.85
N MET A 112 3.90 0.14 -4.77
CA MET A 112 3.11 0.17 -3.54
C MET A 112 2.75 -1.25 -3.06
N MET A 113 2.26 -2.12 -3.94
CA MET A 113 1.86 -3.49 -3.58
C MET A 113 3.05 -4.34 -3.14
N ALA A 114 4.19 -4.23 -3.82
CA ALA A 114 5.42 -4.95 -3.44
C ALA A 114 5.94 -4.48 -2.07
N TRP A 115 5.97 -3.16 -1.85
CA TRP A 115 6.31 -2.61 -0.54
C TRP A 115 5.34 -3.06 0.56
N PHE A 116 4.03 -3.04 0.28
CA PHE A 116 3.00 -3.42 1.23
C PHE A 116 3.12 -4.90 1.63
N LEU A 117 3.32 -5.81 0.67
CA LEU A 117 3.52 -7.24 0.92
C LEU A 117 4.71 -7.54 1.84
N LEU A 118 5.76 -6.72 1.78
CA LEU A 118 6.93 -6.84 2.64
C LEU A 118 6.73 -6.18 4.02
N THR A 119 5.81 -5.21 4.10
CA THR A 119 5.60 -4.39 5.30
C THR A 119 4.48 -4.92 6.20
N VAL A 120 3.43 -5.51 5.64
CA VAL A 120 2.22 -5.94 6.38
C VAL A 120 2.56 -6.87 7.56
N TRP A 121 3.56 -7.72 7.41
CA TRP A 121 3.99 -8.66 8.46
C TRP A 121 4.67 -8.00 9.67
N ARG A 122 5.07 -6.72 9.57
CA ARG A 122 5.79 -6.00 10.63
C ARG A 122 4.85 -5.40 11.67
N PHE A 123 3.70 -4.90 11.24
CA PHE A 123 2.82 -4.08 12.07
C PHE A 123 1.46 -4.72 12.33
N THR A 124 1.02 -5.59 11.42
CA THR A 124 -0.32 -6.18 11.43
C THR A 124 -0.33 -7.57 12.10
N PRO A 125 -1.33 -7.89 12.95
CA PRO A 125 -1.49 -9.23 13.51
C PRO A 125 -1.55 -10.32 12.43
N ARG A 126 -0.92 -11.46 12.67
CA ARG A 126 -0.70 -12.51 11.65
C ARG A 126 -1.94 -12.93 10.86
N ALA A 127 -3.09 -13.09 11.52
CA ALA A 127 -4.34 -13.50 10.86
C ALA A 127 -4.86 -12.42 9.90
N LEU A 128 -4.79 -11.16 10.30
CA LEU A 128 -5.18 -10.02 9.47
C LEU A 128 -4.17 -9.78 8.34
N ALA A 129 -2.86 -9.88 8.65
CA ALA A 129 -1.79 -9.80 7.67
C ALA A 129 -1.92 -10.85 6.55
N LEU A 130 -2.38 -12.07 6.87
CA LEU A 130 -2.66 -13.10 5.87
C LEU A 130 -3.78 -12.69 4.90
N ILE A 131 -4.86 -12.09 5.42
CA ILE A 131 -5.98 -11.60 4.60
C ILE A 131 -5.48 -10.46 3.70
N GLU A 132 -4.82 -9.46 4.28
CA GLU A 132 -4.30 -8.30 3.56
C GLU A 132 -3.25 -8.68 2.50
N ALA A 133 -2.33 -9.59 2.84
CA ALA A 133 -1.35 -10.10 1.90
C ALA A 133 -2.02 -10.88 0.75
N THR A 134 -3.05 -11.67 1.04
CA THR A 134 -3.80 -12.39 0.00
C THR A 134 -4.49 -11.40 -0.95
N LEU A 135 -5.15 -10.37 -0.42
CA LEU A 135 -5.75 -9.31 -1.23
C LEU A 135 -4.70 -8.60 -2.10
N ALA A 136 -3.53 -8.29 -1.53
CA ALA A 136 -2.43 -7.69 -2.25
C ALA A 136 -1.85 -8.60 -3.35
N LEU A 137 -1.72 -9.90 -3.11
CA LEU A 137 -1.27 -10.86 -4.10
C LEU A 137 -2.27 -11.03 -5.25
N VAL A 138 -3.56 -11.10 -4.96
CA VAL A 138 -4.63 -11.17 -5.99
C VAL A 138 -4.61 -9.91 -6.84
N ALA A 139 -4.53 -8.73 -6.22
CA ALA A 139 -4.42 -7.47 -6.95
C ALA A 139 -3.14 -7.42 -7.80
N LEU A 140 -1.98 -7.73 -7.21
CA LEU A 140 -0.70 -7.77 -7.92
C LEU A 140 -0.73 -8.74 -9.10
N GLY A 141 -1.29 -9.94 -8.92
CA GLY A 141 -1.45 -10.93 -9.99
C GLY A 141 -2.30 -10.39 -11.16
N GLY A 142 -3.42 -9.73 -10.86
CA GLY A 142 -4.23 -9.06 -11.87
C GLY A 142 -3.47 -7.94 -12.62
N TYR A 143 -2.66 -7.17 -11.91
CA TYR A 143 -1.83 -6.11 -12.50
C TYR A 143 -0.72 -6.66 -13.39
N LEU A 144 -0.04 -7.71 -12.93
CA LEU A 144 1.00 -8.37 -13.71
C LEU A 144 0.40 -9.00 -14.95
N TRP A 145 -0.74 -9.68 -14.85
CA TRP A 145 -1.44 -10.21 -16.02
C TRP A 145 -1.79 -9.11 -17.02
N ALA A 146 -2.39 -7.99 -16.56
CA ALA A 146 -2.71 -6.87 -17.45
C ALA A 146 -1.46 -6.26 -18.11
N LYS A 147 -0.38 -6.04 -17.35
CA LYS A 147 0.88 -5.48 -17.85
C LYS A 147 1.57 -6.39 -18.85
N LEU A 148 1.67 -7.68 -18.55
CA LEU A 148 2.41 -8.63 -19.35
C LEU A 148 1.62 -9.09 -20.59
N VAL A 149 0.30 -9.30 -20.46
CA VAL A 149 -0.51 -9.89 -21.53
C VAL A 149 -1.19 -8.82 -22.38
N LEU A 150 -1.76 -7.78 -21.77
CA LEU A 150 -2.52 -6.76 -22.53
C LEU A 150 -1.63 -5.63 -23.04
N TRP A 151 -0.55 -5.33 -22.33
CA TRP A 151 0.32 -4.18 -22.63
C TRP A 151 1.73 -4.55 -23.08
N ASP A 152 2.08 -5.84 -23.06
CA ASP A 152 3.42 -6.34 -23.42
C ASP A 152 4.57 -5.57 -22.74
N ASP A 153 4.35 -5.19 -21.47
CA ASP A 153 5.23 -4.32 -20.71
C ASP A 153 5.82 -5.08 -19.52
N THR A 154 7.02 -5.65 -19.75
CA THR A 154 7.79 -6.42 -18.77
C THR A 154 8.66 -5.55 -17.87
N PHE A 155 9.15 -4.41 -18.37
CA PHE A 155 10.11 -3.59 -17.63
C PHE A 155 9.47 -2.81 -16.48
N THR A 156 8.34 -2.16 -16.74
CA THR A 156 7.61 -1.32 -15.77
C THR A 156 7.16 -2.06 -14.50
N PRO A 157 6.68 -3.31 -14.55
CA PRO A 157 6.37 -4.06 -13.33
C PRO A 157 7.62 -4.46 -12.54
N ILE A 158 8.70 -4.88 -13.21
CA ILE A 158 9.96 -5.29 -12.56
C ILE A 158 10.56 -4.11 -11.80
N SER A 159 10.74 -2.97 -12.48
CA SER A 159 11.29 -1.76 -11.87
C SER A 159 10.42 -1.24 -10.72
N GLY A 160 9.08 -1.30 -10.86
CA GLY A 160 8.15 -0.98 -9.78
C GLY A 160 8.37 -1.86 -8.56
N ALA A 161 8.44 -3.19 -8.74
CA ALA A 161 8.64 -4.13 -7.65
C ALA A 161 10.02 -3.92 -6.96
N LEU A 162 11.08 -3.70 -7.74
CA LEU A 162 12.41 -3.42 -7.23
C LEU A 162 12.46 -2.13 -6.40
N LEU A 163 11.81 -1.05 -6.86
CA LEU A 163 11.72 0.19 -6.09
C LEU A 163 10.95 -0.01 -4.78
N GLY A 164 9.83 -0.76 -4.81
CA GLY A 164 9.05 -1.07 -3.60
C GLY A 164 9.88 -1.85 -2.58
N ALA A 165 10.62 -2.85 -3.05
CA ALA A 165 11.54 -3.63 -2.22
C ALA A 165 12.71 -2.78 -1.69
N ALA A 166 13.25 -1.87 -2.50
CA ALA A 166 14.32 -0.97 -2.08
C ALA A 166 13.87 0.00 -0.97
N VAL A 167 12.66 0.56 -1.07
CA VAL A 167 12.08 1.38 0.00
C VAL A 167 11.96 0.57 1.30
N TRP A 168 11.39 -0.63 1.23
CA TRP A 168 11.31 -1.51 2.40
C TRP A 168 12.68 -1.82 3.00
N ALA A 169 13.66 -2.19 2.17
CA ALA A 169 15.01 -2.53 2.60
C ALA A 169 15.73 -1.35 3.27
N SER A 170 15.54 -0.14 2.75
CA SER A 170 16.12 1.08 3.32
C SER A 170 15.63 1.34 4.76
N ALA A 171 14.35 1.08 5.02
CA ALA A 171 13.79 1.23 6.36
C ALA A 171 14.29 0.15 7.32
N ARG A 172 14.44 -1.09 6.86
CA ARG A 172 15.04 -2.18 7.65
C ARG A 172 16.50 -1.91 8.00
N TRP A 173 17.23 -1.19 7.15
CA TRP A 173 18.59 -0.76 7.44
C TRP A 173 18.62 0.36 8.48
N LEU A 174 17.72 1.35 8.37
CA LEU A 174 17.58 2.42 9.36
C LEU A 174 17.21 1.88 10.76
N GLU A 175 16.38 0.85 10.83
CA GLU A 175 15.98 0.19 12.09
C GLU A 175 17.12 -0.50 12.84
N ARG A 176 18.20 -0.86 12.15
CA ARG A 176 19.35 -1.55 12.75
C ARG A 176 20.40 -0.59 13.30
N ARG A 177 20.26 0.71 13.07
CA ARG A 177 21.18 1.75 13.51
C ARG A 177 20.60 2.50 14.70
#